data_AF-A0A345PMV0-F1
#
_entry.id   AF-A0A345PMV0-F1
#
_cell.length_a   1.000
_cell.length_b   1.000
_cell.length_c   1.000
_cell.angle_alpha   90.00
_cell.angle_beta   90.00
_cell.angle_gamma   90.00
#
_symmetry.space_group_name_H-M   'P 1'
#
loop_
_entity.id
_entity.type
_entity.pdbx_description
1 polymer ?
#
loop_
_entity_poly.entity_id
_entity_poly.type
_entity_poly.pdbx_seq_one_letter_code
_entity_poly.pdbx_strand_id
1 'polypeptide(L)'
;MRYHTMHLKKYFCYTFVLILFCRCTDGCKNKSYIYEEEEGYYTQNSYKLGLLDSLEEAFILSTPDTITDWSQKLAKRNPEWRITGTESEPYTLWNDFFTKEITVTIVAKLKKERDTTLLENCYDAFGNLLRATTKDNEQALIAAIKKVQADAKLMQAFKACIKAHYNNPGSILLTKEKLAYNRFICFISETYDSLLSKLQRCQANIKKWHTDCHTNGQTLWEKIKQTHQKELACSTLYKYKKNQEAIVQSLKIIDQLADQLYNLSYKDLLETLPHGIKLFNDIVYEVGLEAKDSKDIQALTIYLRLVSNLHT
;
A
#
# COMPACT_ATOMS: atom_id res chain seq x y z
N MET A 1 -41.94 3.68 -22.62
CA MET A 1 -42.48 3.23 -21.32
C MET A 1 -43.48 2.10 -21.54
N ARG A 2 -43.10 0.86 -21.22
CA ARG A 2 -43.96 -0.24 -20.76
C ARG A 2 -43.03 -1.34 -20.24
N TYR A 3 -43.27 -1.71 -18.99
CA TYR A 3 -42.41 -2.49 -18.11
C TYR A 3 -42.10 -3.88 -18.67
N HIS A 4 -40.83 -4.29 -18.66
CA HIS A 4 -40.47 -5.70 -18.66
C HIS A 4 -40.75 -6.26 -17.27
N THR A 5 -41.87 -6.96 -17.13
CA THR A 5 -42.15 -7.84 -16.00
C THR A 5 -41.06 -8.90 -15.92
N MET A 6 -40.13 -8.70 -14.99
CA MET A 6 -39.14 -9.71 -14.61
C MET A 6 -39.90 -10.97 -14.15
N HIS A 7 -39.71 -12.09 -14.86
CA HIS A 7 -40.30 -13.38 -14.52
C HIS A 7 -39.71 -13.91 -13.20
N LEU A 8 -40.22 -13.43 -12.05
CA LEU A 8 -39.86 -13.89 -10.70
C LEU A 8 -39.98 -15.41 -10.52
N LYS A 9 -40.81 -16.09 -11.32
CA LYS A 9 -40.96 -17.55 -11.27
C LYS A 9 -39.69 -18.34 -11.64
N LYS A 10 -38.78 -17.79 -12.44
CA LYS A 10 -37.54 -18.49 -12.84
C LYS A 10 -36.47 -18.47 -11.74
N TYR A 11 -36.46 -17.44 -10.90
CA TYR A 11 -35.49 -17.32 -9.80
C TYR A 11 -35.91 -18.12 -8.56
N PHE A 12 -37.21 -18.28 -8.32
CA PHE A 12 -37.71 -19.08 -7.20
C PHE A 12 -37.24 -20.55 -7.28
N CYS A 13 -37.19 -21.13 -8.49
CA CYS A 13 -36.69 -22.50 -8.68
C CYS A 13 -35.18 -22.64 -8.41
N TYR A 14 -34.36 -21.63 -8.73
CA TYR A 14 -32.92 -21.68 -8.44
C TYR A 14 -32.63 -21.54 -6.94
N THR A 15 -33.35 -20.67 -6.24
CA THR A 15 -33.19 -20.51 -4.79
C THR A 15 -33.72 -21.72 -4.03
N PHE A 16 -34.80 -22.36 -4.50
CA PHE A 16 -35.34 -23.57 -3.88
C PHE A 16 -34.46 -24.81 -4.13
N VAL A 17 -33.82 -24.91 -5.30
CA VAL A 17 -32.82 -25.96 -5.59
C VAL A 17 -31.58 -25.80 -4.71
N LEU A 18 -31.08 -24.58 -4.49
CA LEU A 18 -29.99 -24.31 -3.54
C LEU A 18 -30.36 -24.71 -2.10
N ILE A 19 -31.58 -24.41 -1.65
CA ILE A 19 -32.06 -24.78 -0.31
C ILE A 19 -32.27 -26.30 -0.17
N LEU A 20 -32.65 -27.00 -1.25
CA LEU A 20 -32.77 -28.46 -1.25
C LEU A 20 -31.40 -29.18 -1.26
N PHE A 21 -30.39 -28.62 -1.93
CA PHE A 21 -29.00 -29.14 -1.87
C PHE A 21 -28.34 -28.89 -0.50
N CYS A 22 -28.78 -27.90 0.28
CA CYS A 22 -28.29 -27.69 1.63
C CYS A 22 -28.94 -28.60 2.70
N ARG A 23 -30.00 -29.37 2.37
CA ARG A 23 -30.71 -30.22 3.35
C ARG A 23 -30.73 -31.71 3.07
N CYS A 24 -30.09 -32.19 2.00
CA CYS A 24 -29.96 -33.61 1.72
C CYS A 24 -28.49 -34.01 1.59
N THR A 25 -27.87 -34.41 2.69
CA THR A 25 -27.24 -35.73 2.86
C THR A 25 -26.47 -35.76 4.18
N ASP A 26 -27.04 -36.46 5.16
CA ASP A 26 -26.26 -37.21 6.13
C ASP A 26 -25.26 -38.09 5.35
N GLY A 27 -23.97 -37.97 5.67
CA GLY A 27 -22.93 -38.91 5.19
C GLY A 27 -21.95 -38.35 4.17
N CYS A 28 -20.96 -37.61 4.67
CA CYS A 28 -19.54 -37.75 4.27
C CYS A 28 -19.19 -37.82 2.77
N LYS A 29 -19.22 -36.68 2.05
CA LYS A 29 -18.22 -36.35 1.00
C LYS A 29 -17.85 -34.85 0.89
N ASN A 30 -18.58 -33.94 1.56
CA ASN A 30 -18.39 -32.48 1.46
C ASN A 30 -17.71 -31.79 2.66
N LYS A 31 -17.25 -32.53 3.68
CA LYS A 31 -16.64 -31.91 4.87
C LYS A 31 -15.36 -31.10 4.56
N SER A 32 -14.54 -31.56 3.62
CA SER A 32 -13.34 -30.81 3.18
C SER A 32 -13.72 -29.50 2.50
N TYR A 33 -14.71 -29.55 1.60
CA TYR A 33 -15.16 -28.37 0.87
C TYR A 33 -15.79 -27.32 1.81
N ILE A 34 -16.60 -27.76 2.77
CA ILE A 34 -17.18 -26.88 3.80
C ILE A 34 -16.08 -26.25 4.66
N TYR A 35 -15.06 -27.02 5.06
CA TYR A 35 -13.94 -26.50 5.84
C TYR A 35 -13.08 -25.52 5.04
N GLU A 36 -12.82 -25.77 3.75
CA GLU A 36 -12.07 -24.87 2.86
C GLU A 36 -12.83 -23.57 2.58
N GLU A 37 -14.15 -23.63 2.38
CA GLU A 37 -15.01 -22.46 2.24
C GLU A 37 -15.08 -21.65 3.54
N GLU A 38 -15.24 -22.33 4.69
CA GLU A 38 -15.27 -21.72 6.01
C GLU A 38 -13.91 -21.06 6.33
N GLU A 39 -12.82 -21.78 6.11
CA GLU A 39 -11.47 -21.24 6.25
C GLU A 39 -11.27 -20.04 5.32
N GLY A 40 -11.67 -20.15 4.05
CA GLY A 40 -11.60 -19.06 3.08
C GLY A 40 -12.34 -17.80 3.55
N TYR A 41 -13.53 -17.97 4.14
CA TYR A 41 -14.34 -16.89 4.69
C TYR A 41 -13.65 -16.20 5.88
N TYR A 42 -13.23 -16.96 6.90
CA TYR A 42 -12.68 -16.41 8.15
C TYR A 42 -11.25 -15.87 8.04
N THR A 43 -10.58 -16.11 6.92
CA THR A 43 -9.17 -15.73 6.74
C THR A 43 -8.97 -14.88 5.50
N GLN A 44 -10.07 -14.40 4.92
CA GLN A 44 -10.03 -13.44 3.85
C GLN A 44 -9.33 -12.17 4.32
N ASN A 45 -8.27 -11.80 3.62
CA ASN A 45 -7.67 -10.50 3.79
C ASN A 45 -8.52 -9.43 3.09
N SER A 46 -9.11 -8.51 3.86
CA SER A 46 -9.88 -7.37 3.34
C SER A 46 -9.02 -6.25 2.79
N TYR A 47 -7.72 -6.23 3.10
CA TYR A 47 -6.74 -5.23 2.65
C TYR A 47 -6.03 -5.64 1.35
N LYS A 48 -6.75 -6.32 0.45
CA LYS A 48 -6.19 -6.70 -0.86
C LYS A 48 -5.73 -5.44 -1.59
N LEU A 49 -4.48 -5.48 -2.02
CA LEU A 49 -3.87 -4.41 -2.80
C LEU A 49 -4.62 -4.30 -4.12
N GLY A 50 -5.22 -3.13 -4.37
CA GLY A 50 -5.71 -2.76 -5.69
C GLY A 50 -4.58 -2.59 -6.69
N LEU A 51 -4.91 -2.28 -7.95
CA LEU A 51 -3.95 -1.66 -8.85
C LEU A 51 -3.39 -0.41 -8.13
N LEU A 52 -2.07 -0.26 -8.10
CA LEU A 52 -1.38 0.85 -7.45
C LEU A 52 -1.58 2.14 -8.26
N ASP A 53 -2.81 2.64 -8.32
CA ASP A 53 -3.19 3.84 -9.07
C ASP A 53 -2.35 5.06 -8.63
N SER A 54 -1.98 5.13 -7.35
CA SER A 54 -1.16 6.21 -6.78
C SER A 54 0.32 6.19 -7.20
N LEU A 55 0.84 5.06 -7.69
CA LEU A 55 2.20 5.01 -8.24
C LEU A 55 2.22 5.42 -9.71
N GLU A 56 1.13 5.20 -10.46
CA GLU A 56 1.05 5.62 -11.87
C GLU A 56 1.28 7.14 -12.03
N GLU A 57 0.78 7.93 -11.08
CA GLU A 57 0.97 9.38 -11.00
C GLU A 57 2.45 9.78 -10.79
N ALA A 58 3.24 8.93 -10.14
CA ALA A 58 4.67 9.19 -9.86
C ALA A 58 5.58 9.02 -11.10
N PHE A 59 5.09 8.42 -12.19
CA PHE A 59 5.91 8.23 -13.41
C PHE A 59 5.85 9.39 -14.40
N ILE A 60 5.06 10.43 -14.11
CA ILE A 60 4.94 11.65 -14.94
C ILE A 60 4.66 11.28 -16.40
N LEU A 61 3.55 10.58 -16.60
CA LEU A 61 2.85 10.52 -17.89
C LEU A 61 1.39 10.97 -17.72
N SER A 62 1.17 11.86 -16.74
CA SER A 62 -0.11 12.51 -16.47
C SER A 62 -0.57 13.30 -17.70
N THR A 63 -1.87 13.61 -17.77
CA THR A 63 -2.40 14.44 -18.86
C THR A 63 -1.66 15.77 -18.90
N PRO A 64 -1.24 16.28 -20.07
CA PRO A 64 -0.48 17.53 -20.18
C PRO A 64 -1.08 18.70 -19.39
N ASP A 65 -2.40 18.75 -19.29
CA ASP A 65 -3.15 19.77 -18.54
C ASP A 65 -2.78 19.81 -17.05
N THR A 66 -2.45 18.66 -16.44
CA THR A 66 -2.02 18.58 -15.03
C THR A 66 -0.67 19.24 -14.77
N ILE A 67 0.15 19.40 -15.81
CA ILE A 67 1.50 19.97 -15.76
C ILE A 67 1.51 21.46 -16.07
N THR A 68 0.36 22.00 -16.51
CA THR A 68 0.21 23.44 -16.72
C THR A 68 0.55 24.21 -15.45
N ASP A 69 1.42 25.22 -15.60
CA ASP A 69 1.91 26.12 -14.55
C ASP A 69 2.79 25.46 -13.48
N TRP A 70 3.31 24.28 -13.74
CA TRP A 70 4.33 23.66 -12.88
C TRP A 70 5.56 24.54 -12.72
N SER A 71 5.99 25.28 -13.74
CA SER A 71 7.09 26.23 -13.63
C SER A 71 6.81 27.30 -12.57
N GLN A 72 5.60 27.86 -12.54
CA GLN A 72 5.23 28.85 -11.52
C GLN A 72 5.15 28.22 -10.12
N LYS A 73 4.54 27.03 -10.00
CA LYS A 73 4.43 26.29 -8.73
C LYS A 73 5.81 25.94 -8.17
N LEU A 74 6.69 25.39 -9.01
CA LEU A 74 8.06 25.04 -8.65
C LEU A 74 8.87 26.29 -8.27
N ALA A 75 8.75 27.39 -9.02
CA ALA A 75 9.47 28.63 -8.73
C ALA A 75 9.07 29.20 -7.36
N LYS A 76 7.77 29.12 -7.01
CA LYS A 76 7.26 29.53 -5.70
C LYS A 76 7.70 28.59 -4.57
N ARG A 77 7.61 27.28 -4.78
CA ARG A 77 7.80 26.27 -3.72
C ARG A 77 9.24 25.79 -3.52
N ASN A 78 10.11 25.92 -4.51
CA ASN A 78 11.51 25.50 -4.37
C ASN A 78 12.25 26.19 -3.20
N PRO A 79 12.06 27.50 -2.95
CA PRO A 79 12.59 28.14 -1.74
C PRO A 79 12.00 27.55 -0.44
N GLU A 80 10.70 27.25 -0.42
CA GLU A 80 10.00 26.63 0.72
C GLU A 80 10.42 25.17 0.96
N TRP A 81 10.96 24.48 -0.05
CA TRP A 81 11.52 23.13 0.13
C TRP A 81 12.85 23.17 0.88
N ARG A 82 13.68 24.19 0.61
CA ARG A 82 15.06 24.31 1.09
C ARG A 82 15.16 25.21 2.33
N ILE A 83 14.21 25.09 3.25
CA ILE A 83 14.15 25.97 4.44
C ILE A 83 15.38 25.83 5.32
N THR A 84 15.89 24.60 5.52
CA THR A 84 17.04 24.36 6.40
C THR A 84 18.38 24.32 5.65
N GLY A 85 18.34 24.24 4.32
CA GLY A 85 19.53 24.11 3.46
C GLY A 85 20.16 22.72 3.49
N THR A 86 19.56 21.77 4.21
CA THR A 86 20.02 20.37 4.29
C THR A 86 19.23 19.45 3.37
N GLU A 87 18.12 19.93 2.82
CA GLU A 87 17.26 19.19 1.91
C GLU A 87 17.95 18.99 0.56
N SER A 88 17.84 17.77 0.00
CA SER A 88 18.36 17.47 -1.32
C SER A 88 17.67 18.30 -2.39
N GLU A 89 18.43 18.68 -3.42
CA GLU A 89 17.89 19.44 -4.53
C GLU A 89 16.82 18.65 -5.31
N PRO A 90 15.73 19.29 -5.79
CA PRO A 90 14.69 18.63 -6.56
C PRO A 90 15.19 17.78 -7.73
N TYR A 91 16.14 18.30 -8.51
CA TYR A 91 16.75 17.58 -9.61
C TYR A 91 17.45 16.29 -9.13
N THR A 92 18.20 16.37 -8.04
CA THR A 92 18.91 15.20 -7.46
C THR A 92 17.92 14.13 -7.00
N LEU A 93 16.83 14.53 -6.34
CA LEU A 93 15.77 13.60 -5.91
C LEU A 93 15.14 12.86 -7.10
N TRP A 94 14.79 13.60 -8.15
CA TRP A 94 14.28 13.01 -9.38
C TRP A 94 15.31 12.10 -10.04
N ASN A 95 16.56 12.56 -10.21
CA ASN A 95 17.60 11.83 -10.92
C ASN A 95 17.93 10.51 -10.22
N ASP A 96 17.99 10.51 -8.89
CA ASP A 96 18.21 9.32 -8.08
C ASP A 96 17.06 8.33 -8.22
N PHE A 97 15.81 8.79 -8.09
CA PHE A 97 14.64 7.94 -8.30
C PHE A 97 14.58 7.38 -9.73
N PHE A 98 14.77 8.23 -10.73
CA PHE A 98 14.75 7.85 -12.13
C PHE A 98 15.84 6.82 -12.44
N THR A 99 17.09 7.09 -12.06
CA THR A 99 18.22 6.22 -12.36
C THR A 99 18.13 4.88 -11.63
N LYS A 100 17.77 4.89 -10.33
CA LYS A 100 17.82 3.67 -9.49
C LYS A 100 16.54 2.85 -9.58
N GLU A 101 15.39 3.46 -9.81
CA GLU A 101 14.11 2.73 -9.96
C GLU A 101 13.71 2.64 -11.42
N ILE A 102 13.39 3.76 -12.07
CA ILE A 102 12.69 3.76 -13.36
C ILE A 102 13.54 3.16 -14.47
N THR A 103 14.80 3.57 -14.57
CA THR A 103 15.72 3.10 -15.61
C THR A 103 15.98 1.61 -15.48
N VAL A 104 16.25 1.14 -14.25
CA VAL A 104 16.58 -0.26 -13.97
C VAL A 104 15.36 -1.17 -14.13
N THR A 105 14.18 -0.74 -13.69
CA THR A 105 13.01 -1.63 -13.58
C THR A 105 12.07 -1.56 -14.78
N ILE A 106 11.96 -0.39 -15.42
CA ILE A 106 11.00 -0.12 -16.51
C ILE A 106 11.72 0.11 -17.84
N VAL A 107 12.60 1.11 -17.94
CA VAL A 107 13.23 1.48 -19.23
C VAL A 107 14.12 0.35 -19.75
N ALA A 108 14.94 -0.27 -18.90
CA ALA A 108 15.80 -1.37 -19.29
C ALA A 108 15.03 -2.60 -19.80
N LYS A 109 13.79 -2.83 -19.32
CA LYS A 109 12.91 -3.87 -19.85
C LYS A 109 12.36 -3.47 -21.21
N LEU A 110 11.80 -2.26 -21.33
CA LEU A 110 11.24 -1.75 -22.58
C LEU A 110 12.26 -1.69 -23.72
N LYS A 111 13.50 -1.28 -23.43
CA LYS A 111 14.61 -1.19 -24.41
C LYS A 111 14.93 -2.50 -25.11
N LYS A 112 14.62 -3.64 -24.50
CA LYS A 112 14.86 -4.96 -25.12
C LYS A 112 13.89 -5.25 -26.26
N GLU A 113 12.73 -4.59 -26.24
CA GLU A 113 11.62 -4.90 -27.11
C GLU A 113 11.33 -3.76 -28.09
N ARG A 114 11.63 -2.50 -27.71
CA ARG A 114 11.20 -1.30 -28.44
C ARG A 114 12.17 -0.13 -28.25
N ASP A 115 12.09 0.83 -29.16
CA ASP A 115 12.75 2.13 -29.01
C ASP A 115 12.11 2.94 -27.86
N THR A 116 12.91 3.36 -26.90
CA THR A 116 12.49 4.15 -25.72
C THR A 116 12.87 5.61 -25.80
N THR A 117 13.42 6.08 -26.93
CA THR A 117 13.93 7.46 -27.09
C THR A 117 12.91 8.51 -26.69
N LEU A 118 11.64 8.36 -27.07
CA LEU A 118 10.58 9.30 -26.67
C LEU A 118 10.36 9.36 -25.15
N LEU A 119 10.40 8.20 -24.48
CA LEU A 119 10.22 8.10 -23.04
C LEU A 119 11.39 8.74 -22.29
N GLU A 120 12.63 8.46 -22.73
CA GLU A 120 13.84 9.05 -22.14
C GLU A 120 13.88 10.56 -22.33
N ASN A 121 13.56 11.05 -23.54
CA ASN A 121 13.44 12.48 -23.80
C ASN A 121 12.38 13.16 -22.92
N CYS A 122 11.29 12.46 -22.59
CA CYS A 122 10.26 12.96 -21.68
C CYS A 122 10.79 13.10 -20.26
N TYR A 123 11.52 12.10 -19.77
CA TYR A 123 12.16 12.16 -18.46
C TYR A 123 13.25 13.24 -18.40
N ASP A 124 14.07 13.38 -19.44
CA ASP A 124 15.07 14.44 -19.54
C ASP A 124 14.44 15.83 -19.53
N ALA A 125 13.33 16.02 -20.26
CA ALA A 125 12.58 17.27 -20.23
C ALA A 125 12.05 17.61 -18.83
N PHE A 126 11.59 16.61 -18.08
CA PHE A 126 11.18 16.81 -16.68
C PHE A 126 12.37 17.16 -15.79
N GLY A 127 13.50 16.47 -15.92
CA GLY A 127 14.74 16.81 -15.22
C GLY A 127 15.20 18.24 -15.50
N ASN A 128 15.09 18.70 -16.75
CA ASN A 128 15.43 20.08 -17.13
C ASN A 128 14.51 21.12 -16.49
N LEU A 129 13.20 20.85 -16.40
CA LEU A 129 12.25 21.72 -15.67
C LEU A 129 12.62 21.84 -14.18
N LEU A 130 13.09 20.74 -13.56
CA LEU A 130 13.53 20.76 -12.16
C LEU A 130 14.87 21.48 -11.97
N ARG A 131 15.80 21.40 -12.93
CA ARG A 131 17.06 22.15 -12.90
C ARG A 131 16.85 23.65 -13.09
N ALA A 132 16.02 24.00 -14.07
CA ALA A 132 15.76 25.37 -14.47
C ALA A 132 14.25 25.54 -14.66
N THR A 133 13.63 26.16 -13.68
CA THR A 133 12.17 26.29 -13.61
C THR A 133 11.66 27.42 -14.51
N THR A 134 11.63 27.16 -15.81
CA THR A 134 11.19 28.12 -16.84
C THR A 134 9.94 27.65 -17.57
N LYS A 135 9.18 28.59 -18.14
CA LYS A 135 8.01 28.25 -18.95
C LYS A 135 8.40 27.47 -20.22
N ASP A 136 9.57 27.75 -20.80
CA ASP A 136 10.09 27.01 -21.95
C ASP A 136 10.34 25.54 -21.63
N ASN A 137 10.94 25.24 -20.48
CA ASN A 137 11.16 23.85 -20.04
C ASN A 137 9.83 23.13 -19.72
N GLU A 138 8.84 23.85 -19.19
CA GLU A 138 7.48 23.32 -19.00
C GLU A 138 6.82 22.98 -20.35
N GLN A 139 6.91 23.86 -21.34
CA GLN A 139 6.38 23.59 -22.69
C GLN A 139 7.10 22.44 -23.38
N ALA A 140 8.43 22.32 -23.20
CA ALA A 140 9.21 21.20 -23.69
C ALA A 140 8.74 19.87 -23.08
N LEU A 141 8.50 19.84 -21.77
CA LEU A 141 7.94 18.67 -21.08
C LEU A 141 6.54 18.32 -21.59
N ILE A 142 5.64 19.31 -21.69
CA ILE A 142 4.28 19.13 -22.24
C ILE A 142 4.33 18.53 -23.64
N ALA A 143 5.22 19.04 -24.51
CA ALA A 143 5.40 18.52 -25.86
C ALA A 143 5.96 17.09 -25.86
N ALA A 144 6.91 16.78 -24.98
CA ALA A 144 7.47 15.43 -24.86
C ALA A 144 6.41 14.41 -24.40
N ILE A 145 5.59 14.77 -23.41
CA ILE A 145 4.48 13.93 -22.94
C ILE A 145 3.48 13.66 -24.06
N LYS A 146 3.08 14.70 -24.81
CA LYS A 146 2.19 14.54 -25.97
C LYS A 146 2.74 13.57 -27.00
N LYS A 147 4.06 13.62 -27.28
CA LYS A 147 4.72 12.68 -28.21
C LYS A 147 4.71 11.25 -27.69
N VAL A 148 5.01 11.04 -26.40
CA VAL A 148 4.94 9.71 -25.79
C VAL A 148 3.51 9.17 -25.84
N GLN A 149 2.52 9.98 -25.47
CA GLN A 149 1.10 9.60 -25.48
C GLN A 149 0.56 9.29 -26.88
N ALA A 150 1.07 9.96 -27.91
CA ALA A 150 0.70 9.70 -29.30
C ALA A 150 1.23 8.34 -29.82
N ASP A 151 2.32 7.81 -29.26
CA ASP A 151 2.79 6.45 -29.57
C ASP A 151 2.03 5.42 -28.73
N ALA A 152 0.87 5.00 -29.26
CA ALA A 152 0.00 4.03 -28.61
C ALA A 152 0.72 2.71 -28.26
N LYS A 153 1.67 2.27 -29.09
CA LYS A 153 2.38 1.00 -28.84
C LYS A 153 3.39 1.16 -27.72
N LEU A 154 4.13 2.27 -27.67
CA LEU A 154 5.04 2.59 -26.57
C LEU A 154 4.26 2.74 -25.26
N MET A 155 3.14 3.47 -25.27
CA MET A 155 2.28 3.64 -24.09
C MET A 155 1.71 2.33 -23.57
N GLN A 156 1.23 1.46 -24.46
CA GLN A 156 0.72 0.15 -24.06
C GLN A 156 1.82 -0.71 -23.44
N ALA A 157 3.01 -0.75 -24.05
CA ALA A 157 4.15 -1.47 -23.52
C ALA A 157 4.60 -0.90 -22.17
N PHE A 158 4.68 0.43 -22.05
CA PHE A 158 5.01 1.11 -20.80
C PHE A 158 4.03 0.73 -19.68
N LYS A 159 2.73 0.86 -19.92
CA LYS A 159 1.69 0.45 -18.96
C LYS A 159 1.78 -1.02 -18.58
N ALA A 160 2.09 -1.89 -19.55
CA ALA A 160 2.30 -3.32 -19.27
C ALA A 160 3.53 -3.57 -18.38
N CYS A 161 4.65 -2.88 -18.63
CA CYS A 161 5.85 -2.98 -17.79
C CYS A 161 5.62 -2.45 -16.36
N ILE A 162 4.94 -1.30 -16.23
CA ILE A 162 4.51 -0.76 -14.93
C ILE A 162 3.62 -1.79 -14.23
N LYS A 163 2.55 -2.25 -14.87
CA LYS A 163 1.65 -3.25 -14.30
C LYS A 163 2.41 -4.52 -13.89
N ALA A 164 3.31 -5.03 -14.71
CA ALA A 164 4.09 -6.22 -14.36
C ALA A 164 5.01 -6.01 -13.15
N HIS A 165 5.65 -4.84 -13.04
CA HIS A 165 6.51 -4.51 -11.90
C HIS A 165 5.68 -4.29 -10.62
N TYR A 166 4.57 -3.57 -10.73
CA TYR A 166 3.73 -3.18 -9.61
C TYR A 166 2.69 -4.23 -9.18
N ASN A 167 2.43 -5.26 -10.01
CA ASN A 167 1.59 -6.41 -9.65
C ASN A 167 2.22 -7.34 -8.59
N ASN A 168 3.51 -7.16 -8.26
CA ASN A 168 4.14 -7.87 -7.14
C ASN A 168 4.59 -6.88 -6.06
N PRO A 169 3.66 -6.34 -5.26
CA PRO A 169 3.95 -5.31 -4.26
C PRO A 169 4.90 -5.78 -3.15
N GLY A 170 5.06 -7.09 -2.94
CA GLY A 170 6.06 -7.64 -2.02
C GLY A 170 7.50 -7.45 -2.50
N SER A 171 7.72 -7.27 -3.81
CA SER A 171 9.04 -6.98 -4.39
C SER A 171 9.39 -5.49 -4.38
N ILE A 172 8.44 -4.62 -4.03
CA ILE A 172 8.58 -3.17 -4.15
C ILE A 172 8.97 -2.62 -2.79
N LEU A 173 10.28 -2.55 -2.56
CA LEU A 173 10.82 -2.01 -1.33
C LEU A 173 10.75 -0.49 -1.31
N LEU A 174 10.46 0.06 -0.13
CA LEU A 174 10.58 1.47 0.21
C LEU A 174 12.04 1.83 0.45
N THR A 175 12.69 2.31 -0.60
CA THR A 175 14.05 2.85 -0.52
C THR A 175 14.03 4.30 -0.06
N LYS A 176 15.20 4.79 0.38
CA LYS A 176 15.39 6.19 0.75
C LYS A 176 15.03 7.12 -0.41
N GLU A 177 15.45 6.77 -1.63
CA GLU A 177 15.24 7.55 -2.84
C GLU A 177 13.75 7.62 -3.22
N LYS A 178 13.03 6.49 -3.14
CA LYS A 178 11.58 6.45 -3.39
C LYS A 178 10.81 7.35 -2.42
N LEU A 179 11.11 7.22 -1.12
CA LEU A 179 10.43 8.01 -0.09
C LEU A 179 10.80 9.49 -0.17
N ALA A 180 12.05 9.83 -0.49
CA ALA A 180 12.48 11.21 -0.66
C ALA A 180 11.83 11.86 -1.88
N TYR A 181 11.77 11.17 -3.02
CA TYR A 181 11.09 11.65 -4.21
C TYR A 181 9.58 11.77 -4.00
N ASN A 182 8.93 10.77 -3.35
CA ASN A 182 7.52 10.84 -2.98
C ASN A 182 7.22 12.06 -2.10
N ARG A 183 8.05 12.34 -1.09
CA ARG A 183 7.90 13.52 -0.23
C ARG A 183 7.98 14.82 -1.03
N PHE A 184 8.92 14.91 -1.97
CA PHE A 184 9.05 16.07 -2.85
C PHE A 184 7.81 16.26 -3.74
N ILE A 185 7.32 15.20 -4.38
CA ILE A 185 6.11 15.26 -5.22
C ILE A 185 4.88 15.66 -4.40
N CYS A 186 4.70 15.08 -3.22
CA CYS A 186 3.61 15.47 -2.30
C CYS A 186 3.72 16.95 -1.92
N PHE A 187 4.92 17.43 -1.61
CA PHE A 187 5.18 18.82 -1.28
C PHE A 187 4.83 19.79 -2.42
N ILE A 188 5.19 19.46 -3.67
CA ILE A 188 4.83 20.27 -4.84
C ILE A 188 3.34 20.23 -5.15
N SER A 189 2.70 19.07 -4.92
CA SER A 189 1.27 18.84 -5.18
C SER A 189 0.37 19.29 -4.03
N GLU A 190 0.91 20.02 -3.04
CA GLU A 190 0.18 20.50 -1.86
C GLU A 190 -0.49 19.38 -1.04
N THR A 191 0.05 18.17 -1.14
CA THR A 191 -0.36 17.01 -0.34
C THR A 191 0.54 16.94 0.89
N TYR A 192 0.06 17.46 2.01
CA TYR A 192 0.91 17.73 3.18
C TYR A 192 1.32 16.48 3.97
N ASP A 193 0.74 15.31 3.69
CA ASP A 193 0.99 14.08 4.46
C ASP A 193 1.65 12.98 3.63
N SER A 194 2.94 13.17 3.36
CA SER A 194 3.73 12.19 2.60
C SER A 194 3.89 10.88 3.36
N LEU A 195 4.05 9.78 2.63
CA LEU A 195 4.29 8.46 3.23
C LEU A 195 5.54 8.48 4.14
N LEU A 196 6.60 9.17 3.73
CA LEU A 196 7.81 9.33 4.54
C LEU A 196 7.51 10.01 5.88
N SER A 197 6.72 11.10 5.88
CA SER A 197 6.34 11.81 7.10
C SER A 197 5.50 10.95 8.04
N LYS A 198 4.56 10.15 7.50
CA LYS A 198 3.79 9.17 8.28
C LYS A 198 4.69 8.12 8.91
N LEU A 199 5.59 7.52 8.13
CA LEU A 199 6.53 6.50 8.60
C LEU A 199 7.48 7.06 9.67
N GLN A 200 8.03 8.26 9.48
CA GLN A 200 8.91 8.91 10.46
C GLN A 200 8.19 9.15 11.80
N ARG A 201 6.93 9.57 11.74
CA ARG A 201 6.10 9.79 12.95
C ARG A 201 5.85 8.47 13.69
N CYS A 202 5.49 7.42 12.96
CA CYS A 202 5.31 6.08 13.52
C CYS A 202 6.60 5.57 14.16
N GLN A 203 7.73 5.66 13.45
CA GLN A 203 9.04 5.28 13.98
C GLN A 203 9.38 6.06 15.25
N ALA A 204 9.17 7.38 15.28
CA ALA A 204 9.42 8.20 16.46
C ALA A 204 8.57 7.75 17.66
N ASN A 205 7.29 7.45 17.44
CA ASN A 205 6.39 6.94 18.48
C ASN A 205 6.84 5.58 19.02
N ILE A 206 7.25 4.66 18.14
CA ILE A 206 7.73 3.32 18.55
C ILE A 206 9.08 3.42 19.28
N LYS A 207 10.01 4.28 18.80
CA LYS A 207 11.28 4.55 19.50
C LYS A 207 11.05 5.11 20.90
N LYS A 208 10.11 6.04 21.03
CA LYS A 208 9.71 6.58 22.34
C LYS A 208 9.16 5.47 23.24
N TRP A 209 8.26 4.62 22.73
CA TRP A 209 7.74 3.46 23.47
C TRP A 209 8.85 2.56 24.00
N HIS A 210 9.87 2.27 23.19
CA HIS A 210 11.04 1.48 23.64
C HIS A 210 11.91 2.22 24.65
N THR A 211 12.08 3.54 24.50
CA THR A 211 12.84 4.38 25.44
C THR A 211 12.17 4.46 26.80
N ASP A 212 10.84 4.43 26.83
CA ASP A 212 10.02 4.38 28.04
C ASP A 212 9.97 2.95 28.66
N CYS A 213 10.84 2.03 28.19
CA CYS A 213 10.98 0.65 28.66
C CYS A 213 9.69 -0.19 28.57
N HIS A 214 8.77 0.16 27.68
CA HIS A 214 7.58 -0.63 27.44
C HIS A 214 7.89 -1.91 26.66
N THR A 215 7.07 -2.95 26.88
CA THR A 215 7.21 -4.25 26.19
C THR A 215 6.84 -4.10 24.71
N ASN A 216 7.60 -4.74 23.82
CA ASN A 216 7.33 -4.72 22.37
C ASN A 216 6.11 -5.56 21.96
N GLY A 217 5.67 -5.40 20.71
CA GLY A 217 4.42 -5.99 20.23
C GLY A 217 4.42 -7.52 20.27
N GLN A 218 5.47 -8.15 19.75
CA GLN A 218 5.58 -9.62 19.75
C GLN A 218 5.56 -10.21 21.17
N THR A 219 6.28 -9.61 22.12
CA THR A 219 6.31 -10.10 23.51
C THR A 219 4.97 -9.92 24.21
N LEU A 220 4.28 -8.80 23.99
CA LEU A 220 2.92 -8.60 24.49
C LEU A 220 1.97 -9.67 23.95
N TRP A 221 2.06 -9.98 22.65
CA TRP A 221 1.23 -11.01 22.03
C TRP A 221 1.49 -12.40 22.60
N GLU A 222 2.75 -12.80 22.83
CA GLU A 222 3.07 -14.07 23.47
C GLU A 222 2.48 -14.18 24.88
N LYS A 223 2.56 -13.12 25.69
CA LYS A 223 1.94 -13.08 27.02
C LYS A 223 0.42 -13.24 26.96
N ILE A 224 -0.23 -12.57 26.01
CA ILE A 224 -1.68 -12.67 25.79
C ILE A 224 -2.05 -14.11 25.42
N LYS A 225 -1.32 -14.74 24.49
CA LYS A 225 -1.55 -16.13 24.10
C LYS A 225 -1.42 -17.10 25.27
N GLN A 226 -0.43 -16.91 26.13
CA GLN A 226 -0.22 -17.75 27.32
C GLN A 226 -1.32 -17.55 28.37
N THR A 227 -1.70 -16.30 28.61
CA THR A 227 -2.65 -15.94 29.66
C THR A 227 -4.10 -16.30 29.29
N HIS A 228 -4.47 -16.08 28.02
CA HIS A 228 -5.86 -16.17 27.53
C HIS A 228 -6.04 -17.32 26.53
N GLN A 229 -5.24 -18.39 26.66
CA GLN A 229 -5.24 -19.52 25.73
C GLN A 229 -6.64 -20.13 25.54
N LYS A 230 -7.41 -20.25 26.63
CA LYS A 230 -8.74 -20.86 26.61
C LYS A 230 -9.76 -20.00 25.86
N GLU A 231 -9.74 -18.70 26.12
CA GLU A 231 -10.57 -17.71 25.42
C GLU A 231 -10.24 -17.68 23.94
N LEU A 232 -8.96 -17.58 23.59
CA LEU A 232 -8.51 -17.54 22.20
C LEU A 232 -8.90 -18.82 21.44
N ALA A 233 -8.88 -19.98 22.10
CA ALA A 233 -9.34 -21.24 21.51
C ALA A 233 -10.84 -21.24 21.13
N CYS A 234 -11.65 -20.35 21.71
CA CYS A 234 -13.05 -20.17 21.36
C CYS A 234 -13.28 -19.26 20.14
N SER A 235 -12.27 -18.52 19.67
CA SER A 235 -12.41 -17.62 18.52
C SER A 235 -12.46 -18.40 17.20
N THR A 236 -13.49 -18.13 16.41
CA THR A 236 -13.65 -18.63 15.03
C THR A 236 -12.56 -18.11 14.09
N LEU A 237 -11.96 -16.95 14.39
CA LEU A 237 -10.86 -16.36 13.64
C LEU A 237 -9.49 -16.91 14.08
N TYR A 238 -9.25 -17.06 15.38
CA TYR A 238 -7.93 -17.44 15.92
C TYR A 238 -7.56 -18.90 15.66
N LYS A 239 -8.54 -19.79 15.47
CA LYS A 239 -8.28 -21.23 15.23
C LYS A 239 -7.42 -21.50 13.98
N TYR A 240 -7.35 -20.57 13.04
CA TYR A 240 -6.57 -20.71 11.81
C TYR A 240 -5.14 -20.21 11.97
N LYS A 241 -4.17 -21.10 11.69
CA LYS A 241 -2.73 -20.79 11.79
C LYS A 241 -2.33 -19.53 11.01
N LYS A 242 -2.86 -19.34 9.80
CA LYS A 242 -2.55 -18.16 8.97
C LYS A 242 -2.99 -16.83 9.59
N ASN A 243 -4.08 -16.82 10.35
CA ASN A 243 -4.50 -15.60 11.07
C ASN A 243 -3.55 -15.31 12.24
N GLN A 244 -3.08 -16.36 12.93
CA GLN A 244 -2.06 -16.22 13.98
C GLN A 244 -0.74 -15.70 13.41
N GLU A 245 -0.31 -16.27 12.27
CA GLU A 245 0.91 -15.85 11.55
C GLU A 245 0.79 -14.42 11.03
N ALA A 246 -0.38 -13.99 10.54
CA ALA A 246 -0.62 -12.63 10.09
C ALA A 246 -0.45 -11.61 11.22
N ILE A 247 -0.98 -11.88 12.42
CA ILE A 247 -0.76 -11.02 13.60
C ILE A 247 0.72 -10.93 13.94
N VAL A 248 1.42 -12.07 14.02
CA VAL A 248 2.86 -12.12 14.35
C VAL A 248 3.67 -11.34 13.32
N GLN A 249 3.38 -11.50 12.03
CA GLN A 249 4.10 -10.81 10.96
C GLN A 249 3.87 -9.29 11.01
N SER A 250 2.65 -8.82 11.28
CA SER A 250 2.37 -7.39 11.48
C SER A 250 3.14 -6.83 12.66
N LEU A 251 3.15 -7.52 13.81
CA LEU A 251 3.89 -7.08 14.99
C LEU A 251 5.40 -7.02 14.73
N LYS A 252 5.94 -8.00 14.01
CA LYS A 252 7.34 -7.99 13.57
C LYS A 252 7.67 -6.76 12.72
N ILE A 253 6.80 -6.38 11.80
CA ILE A 253 6.95 -5.17 10.98
C ILE A 253 6.97 -3.91 11.87
N ILE A 254 6.07 -3.81 12.85
CA ILE A 254 6.03 -2.67 13.77
C ILE A 254 7.29 -2.62 14.63
N ASP A 255 7.71 -3.75 15.19
CA ASP A 255 8.93 -3.82 16.00
C ASP A 255 10.16 -3.39 15.16
N GLN A 256 10.24 -3.83 13.90
CA GLN A 256 11.31 -3.47 12.97
C GLN A 256 11.29 -2.00 12.54
N LEU A 257 10.12 -1.37 12.46
CA LEU A 257 9.97 0.04 12.14
C LEU A 257 10.71 0.95 13.12
N ALA A 258 10.92 0.51 14.36
CA ALA A 258 11.70 1.23 15.36
C ALA A 258 13.12 1.52 14.84
N ASP A 259 13.77 0.54 14.23
CA ASP A 259 15.17 0.62 13.84
C ASP A 259 15.35 0.91 12.34
N GLN A 260 14.41 0.44 11.52
CA GLN A 260 14.54 0.45 10.07
C GLN A 260 13.33 1.10 9.40
N LEU A 261 13.53 2.32 8.92
CA LEU A 261 12.51 3.08 8.18
C LEU A 261 12.38 2.60 6.71
N TYR A 262 13.46 2.03 6.18
CA TYR A 262 13.61 1.64 4.78
C TYR A 262 13.53 0.12 4.63
N ASN A 263 13.27 -0.36 3.41
CA ASN A 263 13.11 -1.78 3.03
C ASN A 263 11.82 -2.47 3.49
N LEU A 264 10.84 -1.73 4.00
CA LEU A 264 9.46 -2.25 4.03
C LEU A 264 8.96 -2.38 2.60
N SER A 265 8.25 -3.46 2.30
CA SER A 265 7.58 -3.56 1.01
C SER A 265 6.26 -2.79 1.00
N TYR A 266 5.76 -2.44 -0.18
CA TYR A 266 4.39 -1.91 -0.32
C TYR A 266 3.35 -2.91 0.20
N LYS A 267 3.61 -4.21 0.04
CA LYS A 267 2.76 -5.25 0.63
C LYS A 267 2.74 -5.19 2.14
N ASP A 268 3.89 -4.99 2.78
CA ASP A 268 3.97 -4.91 4.24
C ASP A 268 3.10 -3.78 4.78
N LEU A 269 3.16 -2.60 4.14
CA LEU A 269 2.38 -1.45 4.56
C LEU A 269 0.90 -1.59 4.25
N LEU A 270 0.54 -1.91 3.02
CA LEU A 270 -0.84 -1.74 2.56
C LEU A 270 -1.70 -3.00 2.76
N GLU A 271 -1.07 -4.16 2.98
CA GLU A 271 -1.77 -5.44 3.12
C GLU A 271 -1.43 -6.13 4.44
N THR A 272 -0.16 -6.44 4.69
CA THR A 272 0.25 -7.28 5.82
C THR A 272 -0.07 -6.62 7.15
N LEU A 273 0.46 -5.41 7.37
CA LEU A 273 0.31 -4.65 8.61
C LEU A 273 -1.16 -4.45 9.00
N PRO A 274 -2.01 -3.81 8.17
CA PRO A 274 -3.39 -3.53 8.54
C PRO A 274 -4.22 -4.82 8.71
N HIS A 275 -3.92 -5.88 7.97
CA HIS A 275 -4.61 -7.17 8.11
C HIS A 275 -4.38 -7.80 9.48
N GLY A 276 -3.12 -7.91 9.93
CA GLY A 276 -2.83 -8.46 11.26
C GLY A 276 -3.38 -7.60 12.40
N ILE A 277 -3.37 -6.27 12.25
CA ILE A 277 -3.98 -5.35 13.24
C ILE A 277 -5.49 -5.59 13.33
N LYS A 278 -6.18 -5.67 12.20
CA LYS A 278 -7.62 -5.96 12.15
C LYS A 278 -7.93 -7.31 12.79
N LEU A 279 -7.18 -8.36 12.42
CA LEU A 279 -7.37 -9.70 12.98
C LEU A 279 -7.21 -9.70 14.50
N PHE A 280 -6.19 -9.03 15.03
CA PHE A 280 -6.03 -8.90 16.48
C PHE A 280 -7.26 -8.27 17.13
N ASN A 281 -7.73 -7.12 16.62
CA ASN A 281 -8.89 -6.43 17.18
C ASN A 281 -10.16 -7.29 17.09
N ASP A 282 -10.42 -7.91 15.94
CA ASP A 282 -11.59 -8.75 15.72
C ASP A 282 -11.58 -9.97 16.66
N ILE A 283 -10.42 -10.62 16.86
CA ILE A 283 -10.28 -11.77 17.76
C ILE A 283 -10.52 -11.34 19.21
N VAL A 284 -9.88 -10.26 19.67
CA VAL A 284 -10.02 -9.77 21.05
C VAL A 284 -11.46 -9.37 21.34
N TYR A 285 -12.15 -8.75 20.38
CA TYR A 285 -13.56 -8.42 20.45
C TYR A 285 -14.45 -9.67 20.50
N GLU A 286 -14.23 -10.63 19.60
CA GLU A 286 -15.01 -11.88 19.50
C GLU A 286 -15.02 -12.65 20.82
N VAL A 287 -13.87 -12.75 21.49
CA VAL A 287 -13.73 -13.51 22.74
C VAL A 287 -13.94 -12.66 24.00
N GLY A 288 -14.40 -11.41 23.84
CA GLY A 288 -14.75 -10.52 24.94
C GLY A 288 -13.56 -10.12 25.82
N LEU A 289 -12.35 -10.14 25.28
CA LEU A 289 -11.13 -9.85 26.03
C LEU A 289 -10.92 -8.34 26.28
N GLU A 290 -11.53 -7.46 25.48
CA GLU A 290 -11.47 -6.00 25.69
C GLU A 290 -12.06 -5.58 27.04
N ALA A 291 -13.11 -6.28 27.51
CA ALA A 291 -13.83 -5.96 28.75
C ALA A 291 -13.17 -6.53 30.02
N LYS A 292 -12.12 -7.36 29.89
CA LYS A 292 -11.51 -8.09 31.01
C LYS A 292 -10.39 -7.34 31.74
N ASP A 293 -10.20 -6.04 31.46
CA ASP A 293 -9.16 -5.18 32.07
C ASP A 293 -7.75 -5.81 32.06
N SER A 294 -7.40 -6.49 30.96
CA SER A 294 -6.08 -7.11 30.82
C SER A 294 -5.04 -6.06 30.42
N LYS A 295 -4.09 -5.79 31.32
CA LYS A 295 -3.00 -4.83 31.09
C LYS A 295 -2.21 -5.10 29.80
N ASP A 296 -1.93 -6.37 29.49
CA ASP A 296 -1.20 -6.73 28.27
C ASP A 296 -2.01 -6.45 27.00
N ILE A 297 -3.33 -6.68 27.02
CA ILE A 297 -4.23 -6.39 25.89
C ILE A 297 -4.35 -4.88 25.67
N GLN A 298 -4.50 -4.11 26.75
CA GLN A 298 -4.50 -2.65 26.69
C GLN A 298 -3.17 -2.13 26.15
N ALA A 299 -2.05 -2.64 26.65
CA ALA A 299 -0.72 -2.27 26.17
C ALA A 299 -0.54 -2.59 24.68
N LEU A 300 -0.96 -3.77 24.22
CA LEU A 300 -0.86 -4.13 22.80
C LEU A 300 -1.78 -3.27 21.94
N THR A 301 -2.99 -2.97 22.42
CA THR A 301 -3.92 -2.07 21.72
C THR A 301 -3.32 -0.66 21.57
N ILE A 302 -2.68 -0.13 22.61
CA ILE A 302 -1.97 1.16 22.55
C ILE A 302 -0.78 1.07 21.60
N TYR A 303 -0.02 -0.02 21.65
CA TYR A 303 1.13 -0.25 20.77
C TYR A 303 0.72 -0.26 19.29
N LEU A 304 -0.36 -0.94 18.93
CA LEU A 304 -0.90 -0.96 17.57
C LEU A 304 -1.40 0.42 17.12
N ARG A 305 -1.89 1.26 18.03
CA ARG A 305 -2.27 2.65 17.72
C ARG A 305 -1.07 3.55 17.38
N LEU A 306 0.15 3.16 17.73
CA LEU A 306 1.35 3.91 17.35
C LEU A 306 1.54 3.97 15.82
N VAL A 307 0.97 3.01 15.08
CA VAL A 307 1.03 2.91 13.62
C VAL A 307 -0.30 3.14 12.90
N SER A 308 -1.39 3.45 13.63
CA SER A 308 -2.72 3.63 13.02
C SER A 308 -2.77 4.76 12.00
N ASN A 309 -1.91 5.77 12.15
CA ASN A 309 -1.83 6.92 11.26
C ASN A 309 -1.24 6.59 9.87
N LEU A 310 -0.75 5.37 9.64
CA LEU A 310 -0.34 4.93 8.30
C LEU A 310 -1.54 4.71 7.37
N HIS A 311 -2.74 4.51 7.93
CA HIS A 311 -3.94 4.12 7.18
C HIS A 311 -5.08 5.15 7.21
N THR A 312 -4.88 6.26 7.91
CA THR A 312 -5.73 7.46 7.90
C THR A 312 -5.11 8.54 7.03
#